data_AF-A0A401T941-F1
#
_entry.id   AF-A0A401T941-F1
#
_cell.length_a   1.000
_cell.length_b   1.000
_cell.length_c   1.000
_cell.angle_alpha   90.00
_cell.angle_beta   90.00
_cell.angle_gamma   90.00
#
_symmetry.space_group_name_H-M   'P 1'
#
loop_
_entity.id
_entity.type
_entity.pdbx_description
1 polymer ?
#
loop_
_entity_poly.entity_id
_entity_poly.type
_entity_poly.pdbx_seq_one_letter_code
_entity_poly.pdbx_strand_id
1 'polypeptide(L)'
;LYEAEIEEIDQENGTAAITFSGYGNADVLPLVNLKPVEEGNDSEELGGDKPKSKKEMVAQQREYKKKKALKKAQRMKELEQEREEQKVKWQQFNNRAYSKNKKGQ
;
A
#
# COMPACT_ATOMS: atom_id res chain seq x y z
N LEU A 1 -16.59 18.55 7.88
CA LEU A 1 -15.51 17.89 8.65
C LEU A 1 -15.99 16.47 8.91
N TYR A 2 -15.13 15.48 8.77
CA TYR A 2 -15.46 14.10 9.10
C TYR A 2 -14.64 13.69 10.31
N GLU A 3 -15.27 12.96 11.23
CA GLU A 3 -14.60 12.38 12.38
C GLU A 3 -13.77 11.17 11.95
N ALA A 4 -12.58 11.03 12.52
CA ALA A 4 -11.67 9.95 12.20
C ALA A 4 -10.76 9.64 13.39
N GLU A 5 -10.37 8.36 13.51
CA GLU A 5 -9.42 7.87 14.48
C GLU A 5 -8.04 7.70 13.84
N ILE A 6 -6.98 8.04 14.57
CA ILE A 6 -5.59 7.86 14.10
C ILE A 6 -5.15 6.42 14.43
N GLU A 7 -4.79 5.64 13.42
CA GLU A 7 -4.26 4.29 13.61
C GLU A 7 -2.74 4.29 13.77
N GLU A 8 -2.04 5.06 12.94
CA GLU A 8 -0.57 5.09 12.90
C GLU A 8 -0.08 6.48 12.46
N ILE A 9 1.00 6.95 13.08
CA ILE A 9 1.66 8.22 12.74
C ILE A 9 3.05 7.92 12.21
N ASP A 10 3.33 8.36 10.99
CA ASP A 10 4.65 8.36 10.40
C ASP A 10 5.29 9.74 10.58
N GLN A 11 6.16 9.85 11.58
CA GLN A 11 6.87 11.08 11.91
C GLN A 11 7.94 11.44 10.87
N GLU A 12 8.47 10.46 10.13
CA GLU A 12 9.52 10.69 9.13
C GLU A 12 8.93 11.38 7.89
N ASN A 13 7.75 10.94 7.46
CA ASN A 13 7.06 11.49 6.30
C ASN A 13 6.03 12.58 6.66
N GLY A 14 5.76 12.79 7.95
CA GLY A 14 4.79 13.79 8.43
C GLY A 14 3.34 13.46 8.05
N THR A 15 3.01 12.16 7.95
CA THR A 15 1.69 11.66 7.57
C THR A 15 1.09 10.82 8.68
N ALA A 16 -0.23 10.69 8.68
CA ALA A 16 -0.97 9.80 9.57
C ALA A 16 -1.94 8.95 8.77
N ALA A 17 -2.00 7.67 9.12
CA ALA A 17 -3.07 6.78 8.69
C ALA A 17 -4.26 6.98 9.62
N ILE A 18 -5.40 7.38 9.06
CA ILE A 18 -6.64 7.60 9.80
C ILE A 18 -7.74 6.69 9.26
N THR A 19 -8.68 6.36 10.13
CA THR A 19 -9.90 5.62 9.77
C THR A 19 -11.12 6.48 10.08
N PHE A 20 -11.94 6.77 9.07
CA PHE A 20 -13.13 7.61 9.22
C PHE A 20 -14.23 6.88 9.98
N SER A 21 -14.71 7.51 11.06
CA SER A 21 -15.83 7.04 11.87
C SER A 21 -17.11 6.97 11.01
N GLY A 22 -17.92 5.92 11.20
CA GLY A 22 -19.17 5.71 10.46
C GLY A 22 -19.05 4.96 9.13
N TYR A 23 -17.92 5.03 8.44
CA TYR A 23 -17.72 4.32 7.15
C TYR A 23 -16.71 3.17 7.25
N GLY A 24 -15.70 3.30 8.12
CA GLY A 24 -14.63 2.32 8.26
C GLY A 24 -13.69 2.28 7.05
N ASN A 25 -13.62 3.40 6.32
CA ASN A 25 -12.64 3.61 5.26
C ASN A 25 -11.38 4.21 5.89
N ALA A 26 -10.22 3.69 5.52
CA ALA A 26 -8.93 4.21 5.96
C ALA A 26 -8.26 5.03 4.86
N ASP A 27 -7.60 6.13 5.24
CA ASP A 27 -6.85 6.99 4.33
C ASP A 27 -5.57 7.51 4.99
N VAL A 28 -4.60 7.94 4.18
CA VAL A 28 -3.33 8.50 4.66
C VAL A 28 -3.28 9.97 4.32
N LEU A 29 -3.27 10.82 5.35
CA LEU A 29 -3.27 12.27 5.20
C LEU A 29 -2.04 12.91 5.85
N PRO A 30 -1.54 14.05 5.33
CA PRO A 30 -0.54 14.85 6.00
C PRO A 30 -1.03 15.33 7.38
N LEU A 31 -0.15 15.35 8.38
CA LEU A 31 -0.48 15.82 9.73
C LEU A 31 -1.03 17.27 9.74
N VAL A 32 -0.55 18.11 8.81
CA VAL A 32 -1.00 19.50 8.64
C VAL A 32 -2.48 19.63 8.24
N ASN A 33 -3.07 18.56 7.71
CA ASN A 33 -4.47 18.53 7.29
C ASN A 33 -5.39 18.00 8.40
N LEU A 34 -4.85 17.46 9.49
CA LEU A 34 -5.64 17.00 10.62
C LEU A 34 -6.08 18.18 11.48
N LYS A 35 -7.31 18.10 11.98
CA LYS A 35 -7.86 19.07 12.93
C LYS A 35 -8.06 18.37 14.27
N PRO A 36 -7.76 19.02 15.40
CA PRO A 36 -8.05 18.47 16.71
C PRO A 36 -9.57 18.23 16.82
N VAL A 37 -9.94 17.16 17.53
CA VAL A 37 -11.33 16.91 17.87
C VAL A 37 -11.77 18.01 18.85
N GLU A 38 -12.78 18.78 18.49
CA GLU A 38 -13.34 19.75 19.42
C GLU A 38 -14.17 18.99 20.47
N GLU A 39 -13.70 18.95 21.72
CA GLU A 39 -14.35 18.28 22.86
C GLU A 39 -15.65 18.98 23.33
N GLY A 40 -16.34 19.70 22.45
CA GLY A 40 -17.44 20.62 22.80
C GLY A 40 -18.83 20.28 22.25
N ASN A 41 -19.00 19.17 21.52
CA ASN A 41 -20.32 18.77 20.99
C ASN A 41 -20.68 17.35 21.42
N ASP A 42 -20.97 17.20 22.71
CA ASP A 42 -21.99 16.25 23.16
C ASP A 42 -23.35 16.75 22.63
N SER A 43 -23.72 16.31 21.43
CA SER A 43 -25.06 16.51 20.90
C SER A 43 -25.46 15.26 20.14
N GLU A 44 -26.48 14.63 20.72
CA GLU A 44 -27.03 13.34 20.37
C GLU A 44 -27.42 13.19 18.89
N GLU A 45 -27.40 11.93 18.47
CA GLU A 45 -28.30 11.35 17.48
C GLU A 45 -28.03 11.67 15.99
N LEU A 46 -27.51 10.68 15.26
CA LEU A 46 -28.30 9.91 14.27
C LEU A 46 -27.37 9.11 13.34
N GLY A 47 -27.45 7.78 13.45
CA GLY A 47 -27.41 6.94 12.25
C GLY A 47 -26.40 5.81 12.21
N GLY A 48 -26.78 4.66 12.77
CA GLY A 48 -26.48 3.39 12.10
C GLY A 48 -25.37 2.53 12.69
N ASP A 49 -25.23 2.49 14.02
CA ASP A 49 -24.52 1.38 14.66
C ASP A 49 -25.36 0.10 14.58
N LYS A 50 -25.34 -0.54 13.40
CA LYS A 50 -25.38 -1.99 13.39
C LYS A 50 -23.93 -2.43 13.48
N PRO A 51 -23.49 -3.14 14.53
CA PRO A 51 -22.15 -3.67 14.55
C PRO A 51 -21.98 -4.53 13.30
N LYS A 52 -21.06 -4.13 12.40
CA LYS A 52 -20.72 -4.91 11.20
C LYS A 52 -20.56 -6.35 11.66
N SER A 53 -21.40 -7.25 11.15
CA SER A 53 -21.45 -8.63 11.64
C SER A 53 -20.02 -9.19 11.65
N LYS A 54 -19.64 -9.95 12.68
CA LYS A 54 -18.29 -10.53 12.85
C LYS A 54 -17.75 -11.18 11.56
N LYS A 55 -18.65 -11.66 10.70
CA LYS A 55 -18.39 -12.21 9.37
C LYS A 55 -17.81 -11.19 8.36
N GLU A 56 -18.28 -9.96 8.38
CA GLU A 56 -17.87 -8.88 7.48
C GLU A 56 -16.48 -8.33 7.84
N MET A 57 -16.20 -8.18 9.14
CA MET A 57 -14.86 -7.85 9.65
C MET A 57 -13.81 -8.88 9.19
N VAL A 58 -14.15 -10.17 9.29
CA VAL A 58 -13.26 -11.25 8.85
C VAL A 58 -13.06 -11.24 7.33
N ALA A 59 -14.08 -10.87 6.55
CA ALA A 59 -13.97 -10.74 5.10
C ALA A 59 -13.02 -9.59 4.72
N GLN A 60 -13.16 -8.43 5.35
CA GLN A 60 -12.29 -7.27 5.09
C GLN A 60 -10.83 -7.55 5.45
N GLN A 61 -10.56 -8.22 6.58
CA GLN A 61 -9.19 -8.65 6.92
C GLN A 61 -8.62 -9.63 5.89
N ARG A 62 -9.44 -10.54 5.35
CA ARG A 62 -9.00 -11.48 4.31
C ARG A 62 -8.69 -10.76 3.00
N GLU A 63 -9.51 -9.80 2.59
CA GLU A 63 -9.26 -8.99 1.40
C GLU A 63 -8.01 -8.13 1.53
N TYR A 64 -7.81 -7.50 2.69
CA TYR A 64 -6.59 -6.75 2.98
C TYR A 64 -5.33 -7.63 2.88
N LYS A 65 -5.35 -8.82 3.51
CA LYS A 65 -4.25 -9.79 3.42
C LYS A 65 -4.00 -10.26 1.98
N LYS A 66 -5.06 -10.49 1.19
CA LYS A 66 -4.94 -10.85 -0.23
C LYS A 66 -4.29 -9.72 -1.04
N LYS A 67 -4.74 -8.47 -0.87
CA LYS A 67 -4.19 -7.30 -1.57
C LYS A 67 -2.71 -7.09 -1.23
N LYS A 68 -2.33 -7.26 0.04
CA LYS A 68 -0.93 -7.20 0.49
C LYS A 68 -0.08 -8.32 -0.11
N ALA A 69 -0.59 -9.56 -0.11
CA ALA A 69 0.12 -10.70 -0.70
C ALA A 69 0.31 -10.54 -2.22
N LEU A 70 -0.72 -10.06 -2.93
CA LEU A 70 -0.65 -9.79 -4.37
C LEU A 70 0.39 -8.73 -4.69
N LYS A 71 0.37 -7.59 -3.97
CA LYS A 71 1.35 -6.51 -4.15
C LYS A 71 2.78 -7.00 -3.88
N LYS A 72 2.97 -7.86 -2.87
CA LYS A 72 4.28 -8.48 -2.59
C LYS A 72 4.73 -9.42 -3.72
N ALA A 73 3.82 -10.26 -4.22
CA ALA A 73 4.12 -11.17 -5.32
C ALA A 73 4.50 -10.41 -6.60
N GLN A 74 3.81 -9.32 -6.89
CA GLN A 74 4.10 -8.47 -8.03
C GLN A 74 5.47 -7.80 -7.91
N ARG A 75 5.80 -7.24 -6.74
CA ARG A 75 7.13 -6.67 -6.46
C ARG A 75 8.25 -7.70 -6.61
N MET A 76 8.03 -8.94 -6.16
CA MET A 76 9.01 -10.02 -6.31
C MET A 76 9.19 -10.41 -7.78
N LYS A 77 8.12 -10.45 -8.55
CA LYS A 77 8.16 -10.76 -10.00
C LYS A 77 8.93 -9.69 -10.78
N GLU A 78 8.70 -8.42 -10.48
CA GLU A 78 9.41 -7.29 -11.12
C GLU A 78 10.91 -7.36 -10.83
N LEU A 79 11.31 -7.61 -9.57
CA LEU A 79 12.72 -7.78 -9.19
C LEU A 79 13.40 -8.95 -9.90
N GLU A 80 12.68 -10.06 -10.12
CA GLU A 80 13.22 -11.21 -10.84
C GLU A 80 13.36 -10.94 -12.35
N GLN A 81 12.40 -10.23 -12.95
CA GLN A 81 12.51 -9.76 -14.33
C GLN A 81 13.70 -8.81 -14.52
N GLU A 82 13.87 -7.82 -13.66
CA GLU A 82 15.02 -6.91 -13.72
C GLU A 82 16.35 -7.67 -13.61
N ARG A 83 16.40 -8.71 -12.78
CA ARG A 83 17.57 -9.58 -12.64
C ARG A 83 17.85 -10.37 -13.92
N GLU A 84 16.82 -10.95 -14.55
CA GLU A 84 16.95 -11.66 -15.82
C GLU A 84 17.37 -10.74 -16.96
N GLU A 85 16.78 -9.55 -17.05
CA GLU A 85 17.13 -8.54 -18.05
C GLU A 85 18.59 -8.09 -17.92
N GLN A 86 19.07 -7.87 -16.70
CA GLN A 86 20.48 -7.57 -16.46
C GLN A 86 21.39 -8.74 -16.86
N LYS A 87 21.00 -9.98 -16.56
CA LYS A 87 21.76 -11.17 -16.97
C LYS A 87 21.81 -11.30 -18.49
N VAL A 88 20.69 -11.10 -19.19
CA VAL A 88 20.62 -11.10 -20.65
C VAL A 88 21.49 -9.99 -21.24
N LYS A 89 21.42 -8.78 -20.68
CA LYS A 89 22.25 -7.64 -21.10
C LYS A 89 23.73 -7.93 -20.92
N TRP A 90 24.12 -8.56 -19.82
CA TRP A 90 25.51 -8.95 -19.56
C TRP A 90 25.97 -10.07 -20.50
N GLN A 91 25.12 -11.08 -20.74
CA GLN A 91 25.39 -12.12 -21.73
C GLN A 91 25.52 -11.54 -23.14
N GLN A 92 24.65 -10.62 -23.55
CA GLN A 92 24.74 -9.95 -24.85
C GLN A 92 26.00 -9.11 -24.96
N PHE A 93 26.40 -8.39 -23.91
CA PHE A 93 27.65 -7.63 -23.86
C PHE A 93 28.86 -8.56 -24.04
N ASN A 94 28.88 -9.68 -23.30
CA ASN A 94 29.93 -10.69 -23.40
C ASN A 94 29.95 -11.36 -24.79
N ASN A 95 28.81 -11.87 -25.26
CA ASN A 95 28.69 -12.50 -26.58
C ASN A 95 29.05 -11.55 -27.71
N ARG A 96 28.75 -10.25 -27.60
CA ARG A 96 29.12 -9.23 -28.59
C ARG A 96 30.62 -8.90 -28.58
N ALA A 97 31.30 -9.11 -27.46
CA ALA A 97 32.76 -9.00 -27.39
C ALA A 97 33.45 -10.19 -28.09
N TYR A 98 32.91 -11.41 -27.95
CA TYR A 98 33.50 -12.62 -28.55
C TYR A 98 32.99 -12.96 -29.97
N SER A 99 31.84 -12.41 -30.42
CA SER A 99 31.29 -12.71 -31.75
C SER A 99 31.97 -11.94 -32.89
N LYS A 100 32.82 -10.95 -32.59
CA LYS A 100 33.58 -10.19 -33.61
C LYS A 100 34.67 -11.01 -34.32
N ASN A 101 34.98 -12.23 -33.85
CA ASN A 101 36.09 -13.03 -34.39
C ASN A 101 35.65 -14.25 -35.21
N LYS A 102 34.36 -14.39 -35.56
CA LYS A 102 33.83 -15.52 -36.35
C LYS A 102 33.37 -15.17 -37.77
N LYS A 103 33.93 -14.11 -38.36
CA LYS A 103 33.80 -13.82 -39.80
C LYS A 103 35.19 -13.82 -40.43
N GLY A 104 35.78 -15.01 -40.56
CA GLY A 104 37.14 -15.18 -41.05
C GLY A 104 37.73 -16.57 -40.81
N GLN A 105 37.03 -17.62 -41.24
CA GLN A 105 37.60 -18.88 -41.72
C GLN A 105 36.70 -19.40 -42.84
#